data_AF-A0A959I2B8-F1
#
_entry.id   AF-A0A959I2B8-F1
#
_cell.length_a   1.000
_cell.length_b   1.000
_cell.length_c   1.000
_cell.angle_alpha   90.00
_cell.angle_beta   90.00
_cell.angle_gamma   90.00
#
_symmetry.space_group_name_H-M   'P 1'
#
loop_
_entity.id
_entity.type
_entity.pdbx_description
1 polymer ?
#
loop_
_entity_poly.entity_id
_entity_poly.type
_entity_poly.pdbx_seq_one_letter_code
_entity_poly.pdbx_strand_id
1 'polypeptide(L)'
;DRPQLIFLWARVDARHLTIDRERYEFRKKRQLERIQLAIEYAERLECRSRQLAAYFGETDTNPCGKCDVCLGRHQAELSAGDFAEWETRLKPLLQQSGGVDQEQLLASFPAKEKEQVVRILEYWVQEGQVEVQGGRWAWV
;
A
#
# COMPACT_ATOMS: atom_id res chain seq x y z
N ASP A 1 -36.79 6.67 -40.42
CA ASP A 1 -35.35 6.91 -40.40
C ASP A 1 -34.63 5.97 -39.47
N ARG A 2 -33.59 5.29 -39.96
CA ARG A 2 -32.70 4.45 -39.15
C ARG A 2 -31.35 5.14 -39.03
N PRO A 3 -30.74 5.18 -37.84
CA PRO A 3 -29.43 5.78 -37.66
C PRO A 3 -28.37 5.06 -38.49
N GLN A 4 -27.46 5.82 -39.09
CA GLN A 4 -26.35 5.31 -39.87
C GLN A 4 -25.02 5.73 -39.25
N LEU A 5 -24.03 4.86 -39.36
CA LEU A 5 -22.64 5.15 -39.02
C LEU A 5 -21.89 5.46 -40.31
N ILE A 6 -21.26 6.63 -40.35
CA ILE A 6 -20.41 7.06 -41.47
C ILE A 6 -19.00 7.20 -40.93
N PHE A 7 -18.05 6.52 -41.56
CA PHE A 7 -16.64 6.69 -41.23
C PHE A 7 -16.15 8.03 -41.77
N LEU A 8 -15.52 8.81 -40.91
CA LEU A 8 -14.97 10.12 -41.27
C LEU A 8 -13.71 10.03 -42.15
N TRP A 9 -13.09 8.85 -42.20
CA TRP A 9 -11.84 8.61 -42.93
C TRP A 9 -11.85 7.26 -43.64
N ALA A 10 -11.13 7.21 -44.77
CA ALA A 10 -10.92 5.97 -45.50
C ALA A 10 -10.15 4.96 -44.64
N ARG A 11 -10.58 3.70 -44.68
CA ARG A 11 -9.85 2.59 -44.06
C ARG A 11 -8.55 2.35 -44.83
N VAL A 12 -7.42 2.39 -44.14
CA VAL A 12 -6.12 2.06 -44.71
C VAL A 12 -6.03 0.53 -44.92
N ASP A 13 -5.61 0.11 -46.11
CA ASP A 13 -5.33 -1.31 -46.41
C ASP A 13 -4.20 -1.82 -45.51
N ALA A 14 -4.31 -3.04 -45.01
CA ALA A 14 -3.33 -3.61 -44.09
C ALA A 14 -1.89 -3.62 -44.68
N ARG A 15 -1.73 -3.73 -46.00
CA ARG A 15 -0.43 -3.70 -46.69
C ARG A 15 0.24 -2.33 -46.64
N HIS A 16 -0.54 -1.26 -46.43
CA HIS A 16 -0.05 0.11 -46.30
C HIS A 16 0.03 0.57 -44.83
N LEU A 17 -0.36 -0.30 -43.88
CA LEU A 17 -0.20 -0.03 -42.46
C LEU A 17 1.26 -0.27 -42.06
N THR A 18 2.04 0.79 -41.97
CA THR A 18 3.43 0.72 -41.49
C THR A 18 3.49 1.13 -40.02
N ILE A 19 4.11 0.27 -39.21
CA ILE A 19 4.47 0.61 -37.83
C ILE A 19 5.94 0.97 -37.84
N ASP A 20 6.25 2.20 -37.43
CA ASP A 20 7.61 2.62 -37.14
C ASP A 20 8.15 1.78 -35.97
N ARG A 21 8.93 0.75 -36.31
CA ARG A 21 9.41 -0.24 -35.35
C ARG A 21 10.40 0.36 -34.36
N GLU A 22 11.27 1.24 -34.83
CA GLU A 22 12.26 1.91 -34.00
C GLU A 22 11.57 2.80 -32.95
N ARG A 23 10.61 3.62 -33.39
CA ARG A 23 9.82 4.46 -32.49
C ARG A 23 8.96 3.64 -31.53
N TYR A 24 8.41 2.51 -31.98
CA TYR A 24 7.66 1.59 -31.14
C TYR A 24 8.55 1.03 -30.02
N GLU A 25 9.71 0.47 -30.36
CA GLU A 25 10.63 -0.12 -29.38
C GLU A 25 11.18 0.95 -28.42
N PHE A 26 11.49 2.15 -28.91
CA PHE A 26 11.89 3.28 -28.06
C PHE A 26 10.83 3.60 -27.00
N ARG A 27 9.55 3.71 -27.42
CA ARG A 27 8.44 3.99 -26.49
C ARG A 27 8.22 2.84 -25.51
N LYS A 28 8.32 1.59 -25.99
CA LYS A 28 8.18 0.40 -25.15
C LYS A 28 9.26 0.35 -24.08
N LYS A 29 10.52 0.56 -24.44
CA LYS A 29 11.65 0.60 -23.51
C LYS A 29 11.44 1.65 -22.42
N ARG A 30 11.12 2.88 -22.82
CA ARG A 30 10.88 3.99 -21.87
C ARG A 30 9.70 3.71 -20.94
N GLN A 31 8.66 3.04 -21.42
CA GLN A 31 7.53 2.66 -20.58
C GLN A 31 7.91 1.59 -19.56
N LEU A 32 8.70 0.58 -19.96
CA LEU A 32 9.22 -0.44 -19.04
C LEU A 32 10.09 0.17 -17.95
N GLU A 33 10.99 1.09 -18.30
CA GLU A 33 11.82 1.83 -17.34
C GLU A 33 10.97 2.59 -16.31
N ARG A 34 9.91 3.27 -16.77
CA ARG A 34 8.99 3.99 -15.86
C ARG A 34 8.24 3.07 -14.92
N ILE A 35 7.80 1.91 -15.38
CA ILE A 35 7.12 0.92 -14.54
C ILE A 35 8.08 0.39 -13.49
N GLN A 36 9.32 0.07 -13.88
CA GLN A 36 10.34 -0.40 -12.94
C GLN A 36 10.61 0.63 -11.84
N LEU A 37 10.73 1.92 -12.19
CA LEU A 37 10.91 2.99 -11.20
C LEU A 37 9.69 3.14 -10.27
N ALA A 38 8.47 2.90 -10.76
CA ALA A 38 7.28 2.93 -9.93
C ALA A 38 7.22 1.73 -8.95
N ILE A 39 7.67 0.55 -9.38
CA ILE A 39 7.81 -0.64 -8.52
C ILE A 39 8.86 -0.35 -7.44
N GLU A 40 10.03 0.15 -7.83
CA GLU A 40 11.08 0.54 -6.88
C GLU A 40 10.59 1.57 -5.86
N TYR A 41 9.83 2.57 -6.32
CA TYR A 41 9.22 3.56 -5.44
C TYR A 41 8.30 2.94 -4.40
N ALA A 42 7.59 1.85 -4.71
CA ALA A 42 6.70 1.17 -3.78
C ALA A 42 7.46 0.26 -2.81
N GLU A 43 8.43 -0.50 -3.32
CA GLU A 43 9.11 -1.58 -2.58
C GLU A 43 10.29 -1.10 -1.74
N ARG A 44 11.01 -0.04 -2.15
CA ARG A 44 12.23 0.37 -1.44
C ARG A 44 11.92 1.03 -0.10
N LEU A 45 12.65 0.59 0.93
CA LEU A 45 12.67 1.17 2.27
C LEU A 45 13.56 2.42 2.33
N GLU A 46 13.33 3.36 1.43
CA GLU A 46 13.97 4.68 1.42
C GLU A 46 12.89 5.79 1.56
N CYS A 47 13.24 6.93 2.15
CA CYS A 47 12.34 8.08 2.27
C CYS A 47 11.64 8.39 0.92
N ARG A 48 10.30 8.31 0.89
CA ARG A 48 9.52 8.51 -0.35
C ARG A 48 9.80 9.85 -1.02
N SER A 49 9.98 10.93 -0.24
CA SER A 49 10.30 12.25 -0.79
C SER A 49 11.68 12.31 -1.42
N ARG A 50 12.69 11.60 -0.86
CA ARG A 50 14.03 11.53 -1.46
C ARG A 50 14.00 10.78 -2.78
N GLN A 51 13.25 9.66 -2.83
CA GLN A 51 13.07 8.89 -4.06
C GLN A 51 12.41 9.74 -5.17
N LEU A 52 11.38 10.52 -4.83
CA LEU A 52 10.73 11.43 -5.78
C LEU A 52 11.65 12.57 -6.23
N ALA A 53 12.39 13.19 -5.31
CA ALA A 53 13.36 14.23 -5.63
C ALA A 53 14.42 13.71 -6.62
N ALA A 54 14.99 12.53 -6.35
CA ALA A 54 15.96 11.89 -7.22
C ALA A 54 15.38 11.59 -8.62
N TYR A 55 14.13 11.14 -8.71
CA TYR A 55 13.44 10.93 -9.98
C TYR A 55 13.35 12.21 -10.83
N PHE A 56 13.20 13.38 -10.19
CA PHE A 56 13.18 14.68 -10.86
C PHE A 56 14.56 15.35 -10.98
N GLY A 57 15.64 14.67 -10.58
CA GLY A 57 17.02 15.15 -10.72
C GLY A 57 17.59 15.90 -9.51
N GLU A 58 16.90 15.89 -8.37
CA GLU A 58 17.36 16.50 -7.13
C GLU A 58 18.02 15.44 -6.21
N THR A 59 19.32 15.57 -5.94
CA THR A 59 20.10 14.54 -5.23
C THR A 59 20.48 14.88 -3.79
N ASP A 60 20.53 16.16 -3.42
CA ASP A 60 20.87 16.59 -2.05
C ASP A 60 19.61 16.82 -1.22
N THR A 61 19.03 15.71 -0.74
CA THR A 61 17.79 15.74 0.02
C THR A 61 17.89 14.98 1.33
N ASN A 62 17.54 15.65 2.43
CA ASN A 62 17.43 15.03 3.74
C ASN A 62 16.15 14.16 3.83
N PRO A 63 16.12 13.14 4.71
CA PRO A 63 14.89 12.43 5.02
C PRO A 63 13.75 13.39 5.42
N CYS A 64 12.54 13.14 4.92
CA CYS A 64 11.44 14.10 5.08
C CYS A 64 10.77 14.08 6.46
N GLY A 65 11.00 13.03 7.26
CA GLY A 65 10.41 12.86 8.60
C GLY A 65 8.89 12.57 8.62
N LYS A 66 8.21 12.57 7.48
CA LYS A 66 6.73 12.50 7.41
C LYS A 66 6.14 11.39 6.54
N CYS A 67 6.96 10.63 5.81
CA CYS A 67 6.50 9.49 5.01
C CYS A 67 6.44 8.20 5.84
N ASP A 68 5.73 7.19 5.34
CA ASP A 68 5.62 5.84 5.90
C ASP A 68 6.99 5.22 6.26
N VAL A 69 7.98 5.38 5.39
CA VAL A 69 9.35 4.88 5.65
C VAL A 69 10.00 5.66 6.80
N CYS A 70 9.99 7.00 6.77
CA CYS A 70 10.59 7.81 7.84
C CYS A 70 9.90 7.64 9.20
N LEU A 71 8.59 7.35 9.19
CA LEU A 71 7.79 7.14 10.40
C LEU A 71 7.92 5.70 10.95
N GLY A 72 8.74 4.83 10.36
CA GLY A 72 8.89 3.45 10.83
C GLY A 72 7.64 2.59 10.66
N ARG A 73 6.67 3.04 9.84
CA ARG A 73 5.42 2.31 9.55
C ARG A 73 5.62 1.11 8.63
N HIS A 74 6.81 0.98 8.06
CA HIS A 74 7.25 -0.17 7.26
C HIS A 74 7.76 -1.34 8.11
N GLN A 75 8.08 -1.14 9.39
CA GLN A 75 8.70 -2.16 10.26
C GLN A 75 7.74 -3.22 10.81
N ALA A 76 6.48 -3.22 10.38
CA ALA A 76 5.53 -4.25 10.75
C ALA A 76 5.31 -5.20 9.57
N GLU A 77 6.38 -5.77 9.02
CA GLU A 77 6.26 -7.11 8.43
C GLU A 77 6.14 -8.09 9.60
N LEU A 78 4.95 -8.09 10.22
CA LEU A 78 4.49 -9.26 10.94
C LEU A 78 4.45 -10.37 9.90
N SER A 79 5.29 -11.40 10.10
CA SER A 79 5.21 -12.57 9.25
C SER A 79 3.81 -13.18 9.38
N ALA A 80 3.36 -13.95 8.38
CA ALA A 80 2.10 -14.67 8.48
C ALA A 80 2.03 -15.57 9.74
N GLY A 81 3.20 -16.03 10.24
CA GLY A 81 3.31 -16.73 11.52
C GLY A 81 3.03 -15.85 12.74
N ASP A 82 3.50 -14.59 12.72
CA ASP A 82 3.24 -13.64 13.79
C ASP A 82 1.75 -13.29 13.86
N PHE A 83 1.09 -13.08 12.72
CA PHE A 83 -0.36 -12.80 12.70
C PHE A 83 -1.19 -13.92 13.31
N ALA A 84 -0.86 -15.19 13.03
CA ALA A 84 -1.58 -16.33 13.62
C ALA A 84 -1.39 -16.39 15.14
N GLU A 85 -0.17 -16.13 15.64
CA GLU A 85 0.08 -16.05 17.08
C GLU A 85 -0.75 -14.93 17.73
N TRP A 86 -0.73 -13.73 17.12
CA TRP A 86 -1.46 -12.59 17.62
C TRP A 86 -2.98 -12.76 17.54
N GLU A 87 -3.51 -13.39 16.50
CA GLU A 87 -4.93 -13.74 16.42
C GLU A 87 -5.32 -14.67 17.58
N THR A 88 -4.49 -15.68 17.87
CA THR A 88 -4.74 -16.61 18.98
C THR A 88 -4.74 -15.91 20.35
N ARG A 89 -3.92 -14.86 20.51
CA ARG A 89 -3.78 -14.10 21.77
C ARG A 89 -4.82 -12.99 21.92
N LEU A 90 -5.14 -12.25 20.85
CA LEU A 90 -5.98 -11.05 20.90
C LEU A 90 -7.45 -11.34 20.62
N LYS A 91 -7.77 -12.26 19.70
CA LYS A 91 -9.17 -12.55 19.32
C LYS A 91 -10.04 -12.98 20.51
N PRO A 92 -9.58 -13.85 21.44
CA PRO A 92 -10.38 -14.21 22.62
C PRO A 92 -10.63 -13.02 23.56
N LEU A 93 -9.70 -12.07 23.62
CA LEU A 93 -9.86 -10.85 24.42
C LEU A 93 -10.91 -9.93 23.77
N LEU A 94 -10.80 -9.72 22.45
CA LEU A 94 -11.70 -8.83 21.69
C LEU A 94 -13.13 -9.37 21.52
N GLN A 95 -13.34 -10.69 21.70
CA GLN A 95 -14.65 -11.34 21.67
C GLN A 95 -15.42 -11.26 23.01
N GLN A 96 -14.82 -10.67 24.06
CA GLN A 96 -15.51 -10.48 25.33
C GLN A 96 -16.72 -9.55 25.15
N SER A 97 -17.84 -9.89 25.81
CA SER A 97 -19.10 -9.16 25.68
C SER A 97 -18.93 -7.67 26.03
N GLY A 98 -19.20 -6.80 25.06
CA GLY A 98 -19.09 -5.34 25.20
C GLY A 98 -17.75 -4.73 24.80
N GLY A 99 -16.83 -5.50 24.20
CA GLY A 99 -15.52 -5.04 23.76
C GLY A 99 -14.56 -4.74 24.92
N VAL A 100 -13.28 -4.52 24.59
CA VAL A 100 -12.21 -4.30 25.56
C VAL A 100 -11.69 -2.88 25.46
N ASP A 101 -11.49 -2.24 26.61
CA ASP A 101 -10.83 -0.93 26.68
C ASP A 101 -9.35 -1.04 26.30
N GLN A 102 -8.84 -0.06 25.56
CA GLN A 102 -7.47 -0.09 25.05
C GLN A 102 -6.41 -0.10 26.17
N GLU A 103 -6.61 0.65 27.26
CA GLU A 103 -5.65 0.69 28.36
C GLU A 103 -5.61 -0.66 29.09
N GLN A 104 -6.79 -1.26 29.31
CA GLN A 104 -6.90 -2.60 29.91
C GLN A 104 -6.28 -3.68 29.03
N LEU A 105 -6.50 -3.60 27.72
CA LEU A 105 -5.91 -4.52 26.76
C LEU A 105 -4.38 -4.43 26.79
N LEU A 106 -3.83 -3.21 26.67
CA LEU A 106 -2.37 -2.99 26.69
C LEU A 106 -1.73 -3.30 28.04
N ALA A 107 -2.47 -3.23 29.16
CA ALA A 107 -1.96 -3.63 30.48
C ALA A 107 -1.66 -5.13 30.57
N SER A 108 -2.30 -5.95 29.73
CA SER A 108 -2.12 -7.41 29.71
C SER A 108 -0.88 -7.86 28.92
N PHE A 109 -0.15 -6.94 28.28
CA PHE A 109 1.03 -7.24 27.46
C PHE A 109 2.31 -6.59 28.01
N PRO A 110 3.49 -7.24 27.84
CA PRO A 110 4.79 -6.65 28.15
C PRO A 110 5.01 -5.32 27.41
N ALA A 111 5.74 -4.39 28.03
CA ALA A 111 6.01 -3.06 27.44
C ALA A 111 6.60 -3.11 26.02
N LYS A 112 7.47 -4.10 25.74
CA LYS A 112 8.08 -4.35 24.43
C LYS A 112 7.08 -4.74 23.33
N GLU A 113 5.91 -5.27 23.71
CA GLU A 113 4.89 -5.79 22.78
C GLU A 113 3.74 -4.79 22.59
N LYS A 114 3.58 -3.80 23.47
CA LYS A 114 2.46 -2.84 23.41
C LYS A 114 2.39 -2.11 22.08
N GLU A 115 3.53 -1.68 21.56
CA GLU A 115 3.58 -0.99 20.27
C GLU A 115 3.16 -1.91 19.11
N GLN A 116 3.54 -3.19 19.17
CA GLN A 116 3.15 -4.19 18.19
C GLN A 116 1.65 -4.52 18.27
N VAL A 117 1.10 -4.64 19.49
CA VAL A 117 -0.35 -4.84 19.72
C VAL A 117 -1.17 -3.69 19.13
N VAL A 118 -0.78 -2.43 19.38
CA VAL A 118 -1.48 -1.27 18.80
C VAL A 118 -1.48 -1.33 17.28
N ARG A 119 -0.33 -1.61 16.64
CA ARG A 119 -0.23 -1.70 15.19
C ARG A 119 -1.13 -2.80 14.59
N ILE A 120 -1.20 -3.96 15.26
CA ILE A 120 -2.05 -5.08 14.81
C ILE A 120 -3.52 -4.72 14.87
N LEU A 121 -3.93 -4.09 15.97
CA LEU A 121 -5.29 -3.63 16.15
C LEU A 121 -5.67 -2.58 15.10
N GLU A 122 -4.79 -1.61 14.84
CA GLU A 122 -4.97 -0.62 13.77
C GLU A 122 -5.11 -1.28 12.38
N TYR A 123 -4.29 -2.28 12.09
CA TYR A 123 -4.38 -3.07 10.86
C TYR A 123 -5.74 -3.80 10.76
N TRP A 124 -6.18 -4.48 11.81
CA TRP A 124 -7.47 -5.18 11.81
C TRP A 124 -8.68 -4.24 11.72
N VAL A 125 -8.57 -3.01 12.19
CA VAL A 125 -9.58 -1.96 11.93
C VAL A 125 -9.61 -1.57 10.46
N GLN A 126 -8.45 -1.42 9.81
CA GLN A 126 -8.37 -1.11 8.38
C GLN A 126 -8.94 -2.24 7.51
N GLU A 127 -8.71 -3.50 7.90
CA GLU A 127 -9.27 -4.69 7.25
C GLU A 127 -10.73 -4.98 7.63
N GLY A 128 -11.33 -4.22 8.54
CA GLY A 128 -12.72 -4.38 8.98
C GLY A 128 -13.00 -5.61 9.85
N GLN A 129 -11.97 -6.20 10.46
CA GLN A 129 -12.10 -7.34 11.38
C GLN A 129 -12.39 -6.92 12.82
N VAL A 130 -12.02 -5.69 13.18
CA VAL A 130 -12.21 -5.10 14.51
C VAL A 130 -12.87 -3.73 14.38
N GLU A 131 -13.84 -3.46 15.26
CA GLU A 131 -14.50 -2.16 15.37
C GLU A 131 -14.14 -1.47 16.69
N VAL A 132 -14.11 -0.13 16.64
CA VAL A 132 -13.91 0.71 17.83
C VAL A 132 -15.17 1.51 18.10
N GLN A 133 -15.85 1.20 19.21
CA GLN A 133 -17.05 1.92 19.66
C GLN A 133 -16.82 2.48 21.06
N GLY A 134 -16.87 3.81 21.20
CA GLY A 134 -16.72 4.48 22.49
C GLY A 134 -15.39 4.21 23.21
N GLY A 135 -14.29 4.02 22.47
CA GLY A 135 -12.97 3.69 23.01
C GLY A 135 -12.74 2.21 23.33
N ARG A 136 -13.74 1.35 23.06
CA ARG A 136 -13.65 -0.10 23.25
C ARG A 136 -13.48 -0.80 21.90
N TRP A 137 -12.58 -1.77 21.87
CA TRP A 137 -12.25 -2.58 20.69
C TRP A 137 -13.01 -3.90 20.74
N ALA A 138 -13.72 -4.23 19.67
CA ALA A 138 -14.52 -5.45 19.57
C ALA A 138 -14.28 -6.17 18.24
N TRP A 139 -14.18 -7.50 18.28
CA TRP A 139 -14.08 -8.32 17.07
C TRP A 139 -15.45 -8.37 16.36
N VAL A 140 -15.46 -8.20 15.04
CA VAL A 140 -16.67 -8.23 14.18
C VAL A 140 -17.06 -9.66 13.81
#